data_AF-A0A925BD37-F1
#
_entry.id   AF-A0A925BD37-F1
#
_cell.length_a   1.000
_cell.length_b   1.000
_cell.length_c   1.000
_cell.angle_alpha   90.00
_cell.angle_beta   90.00
_cell.angle_gamma   90.00
#
_symmetry.space_group_name_H-M   'P 1'
#
loop_
_entity.id
_entity.type
_entity.pdbx_description
1 polymer ?
#
loop_
_entity_poly.entity_id
_entity_poly.type
_entity_poly.pdbx_seq_one_letter_code
_entity_poly.pdbx_strand_id
1 'polypeptide(L)'
;MIRRPRLLVHGLVLCGIMNTATAPSPAFAQRGGSDRSRAVHVQAIRKYYARVNAEAKRYAKKERDLSGFSAEGGTLIGFYSGSELRKMVATYYGESGRTITELYLADGALIFALSTDLRYVRPLGFDGKDAGKIASTAQSRFYFNKGTLIQWLDSDGKSVRTDGAAARGESQRIRTDVADLVRRLRLPPP
;
A
#
# COMPACT_ATOMS: atom_id res chain seq x y z
N MET A 1 51.87 33.26 -46.88
CA MET A 1 52.13 34.71 -46.98
C MET A 1 50.97 35.35 -47.72
N ILE A 2 50.68 36.62 -47.46
CA ILE A 2 49.64 37.48 -48.08
C ILE A 2 48.35 37.63 -47.23
N ARG A 3 48.38 38.77 -46.53
CA ARG A 3 47.30 39.48 -45.86
C ARG A 3 46.21 39.89 -46.85
N ARG A 4 44.96 39.99 -46.39
CA ARG A 4 44.06 41.08 -46.82
C ARG A 4 43.41 41.77 -45.61
N PRO A 5 43.35 43.12 -45.59
CA PRO A 5 42.91 43.92 -44.44
C PRO A 5 41.50 44.53 -44.59
N ARG A 6 41.00 45.06 -43.45
CA ARG A 6 40.13 46.25 -43.17
C ARG A 6 39.00 46.61 -44.17
N LEU A 7 37.78 46.97 -43.75
CA LEU A 7 37.45 48.17 -42.96
C LEU A 7 35.99 48.14 -42.43
N LEU A 8 35.78 48.84 -41.31
CA LEU A 8 34.51 49.27 -40.70
C LEU A 8 33.52 49.90 -41.70
N VAL A 9 32.20 49.74 -41.47
CA VAL A 9 31.22 50.84 -41.40
C VAL A 9 30.03 50.50 -40.48
N HIS A 10 29.74 51.45 -39.57
CA HIS A 10 28.51 51.82 -38.86
C HIS A 10 27.19 51.07 -39.10
N GLY A 11 26.47 50.82 -38.00
CA GLY A 11 25.04 50.53 -37.99
C GLY A 11 24.47 50.45 -36.57
N LEU A 12 24.15 51.61 -35.99
CA LEU A 12 23.36 51.73 -34.77
C LEU A 12 21.88 51.48 -35.11
N VAL A 13 21.24 50.45 -34.54
CA VAL A 13 19.78 50.33 -34.49
C VAL A 13 19.35 49.88 -33.10
N LEU A 14 18.72 50.82 -32.38
CA LEU A 14 17.86 50.57 -31.23
C LEU A 14 16.60 49.82 -31.72
N CYS A 15 16.27 48.66 -31.14
CA CYS A 15 14.86 48.30 -30.91
C CYS A 15 14.71 47.04 -30.06
N GLY A 16 13.87 47.13 -29.03
CA GLY A 16 13.08 46.00 -28.53
C GLY A 16 13.69 45.13 -27.44
N ILE A 17 13.65 45.62 -26.20
CA ILE A 17 13.67 44.74 -25.02
C ILE A 17 12.31 44.03 -24.98
N MET A 18 12.19 42.84 -25.58
CA MET A 18 11.02 41.99 -25.34
C MET A 18 11.15 41.34 -23.98
N ASN A 19 10.49 41.94 -23.01
CA ASN A 19 10.28 41.40 -21.68
C ASN A 19 9.31 40.21 -21.79
N THR A 20 9.82 38.98 -21.82
CA THR A 20 8.97 37.79 -21.65
C THR A 20 8.66 37.65 -20.17
N ALA A 21 7.54 38.24 -19.74
CA ALA A 21 6.94 37.95 -18.45
C ALA A 21 6.60 36.44 -18.42
N THR A 22 7.47 35.66 -17.81
CA THR A 22 7.21 34.24 -17.52
C THR A 22 6.15 34.21 -16.43
N ALA A 23 4.91 33.88 -16.79
CA ALA A 23 3.86 33.65 -15.81
C ALA A 23 4.28 32.49 -14.88
N PRO A 24 4.17 32.63 -13.55
CA PRO A 24 4.49 31.53 -12.64
C PRO A 24 3.55 30.35 -12.92
N SER A 25 4.13 29.18 -13.21
CA SER A 25 3.37 27.94 -13.42
C SER A 25 2.52 27.60 -12.18
N PRO A 26 1.31 27.01 -12.33
CA PRO A 26 0.38 26.73 -11.23
C PRO A 26 0.77 25.48 -10.40
N ALA A 27 2.07 25.23 -10.20
CA ALA A 27 2.57 24.03 -9.52
C ALA A 27 2.21 23.98 -8.02
N PHE A 28 1.79 25.11 -7.42
CA PHE A 28 1.47 25.20 -5.99
C PHE A 28 -0.02 24.98 -5.67
N ALA A 29 -0.93 25.27 -6.61
CA ALA A 29 -2.37 25.14 -6.37
C ALA A 29 -2.87 23.68 -6.40
N GLN A 30 -2.19 22.80 -7.14
CA GLN A 30 -2.61 21.40 -7.32
C GLN A 30 -2.25 20.49 -6.12
N ARG A 31 -1.17 20.78 -5.37
CA ARG A 31 -0.76 19.92 -4.24
C ARG A 31 -1.76 19.96 -3.08
N GLY A 32 -2.21 21.15 -2.68
CA GLY A 32 -3.12 21.33 -1.53
C GLY A 32 -4.50 20.68 -1.70
N GLY A 33 -5.03 20.61 -2.93
CA GLY A 33 -6.30 19.93 -3.21
C GLY A 33 -6.20 18.41 -3.13
N SER A 34 -5.11 17.85 -3.68
CA SER A 34 -4.87 16.40 -3.69
C SER A 34 -4.64 15.82 -2.28
N ASP A 35 -3.90 16.54 -1.43
CA ASP A 35 -3.62 16.12 -0.06
C ASP A 35 -4.87 16.14 0.83
N ARG A 36 -5.72 17.16 0.67
CA ARG A 36 -6.99 17.24 1.41
C ARG A 36 -7.94 16.12 1.00
N SER A 37 -8.07 15.86 -0.30
CA SER A 37 -8.89 14.74 -0.81
C SER A 37 -8.38 13.40 -0.27
N ARG A 38 -7.06 13.16 -0.32
CA ARG A 38 -6.42 11.96 0.25
C ARG A 38 -6.74 11.79 1.74
N ALA A 39 -6.61 12.84 2.54
CA ALA A 39 -6.90 12.80 3.97
C ALA A 39 -8.36 12.42 4.26
N VAL A 40 -9.31 12.97 3.49
CA VAL A 40 -10.74 12.62 3.59
C VAL A 40 -10.97 11.14 3.32
N HIS A 41 -10.37 10.60 2.26
CA HIS A 41 -10.47 9.18 1.93
C HIS A 41 -9.86 8.29 3.02
N VAL A 42 -8.67 8.62 3.51
CA VAL A 42 -8.01 7.88 4.61
C VAL A 42 -8.88 7.87 5.86
N GLN A 43 -9.52 8.99 6.21
CA GLN A 43 -10.39 9.05 7.37
C GLN A 43 -11.66 8.23 7.21
N ALA A 44 -12.26 8.21 6.01
CA ALA A 44 -13.39 7.33 5.71
C ALA A 44 -13.00 5.85 5.84
N ILE A 45 -11.83 5.47 5.32
CA ILE A 45 -11.30 4.11 5.43
C ILE A 45 -11.07 3.71 6.89
N ARG A 46 -10.52 4.60 7.72
CA ARG A 46 -10.33 4.34 9.17
C ARG A 46 -11.65 4.09 9.89
N LYS A 47 -12.69 4.86 9.58
CA LYS A 47 -14.05 4.65 10.12
C LYS A 47 -14.62 3.29 9.68
N TYR A 48 -14.45 2.94 8.41
CA TYR A 48 -14.88 1.63 7.88
C TYR A 48 -14.18 0.47 8.58
N TYR A 49 -12.84 0.53 8.66
CA TYR A 49 -12.00 -0.43 9.37
C TYR A 49 -12.45 -0.62 10.82
N ALA A 50 -12.67 0.47 11.55
CA ALA A 50 -13.12 0.43 12.94
C ALA A 50 -14.48 -0.25 13.09
N ARG A 51 -15.45 0.08 12.22
CA ARG A 51 -16.78 -0.53 12.21
C ARG A 51 -16.71 -2.03 11.93
N VAL A 52 -15.99 -2.44 10.88
CA VAL A 52 -15.83 -3.86 10.51
C VAL A 52 -15.26 -4.67 11.66
N ASN A 53 -14.27 -4.13 12.38
CA ASN A 53 -13.69 -4.81 13.54
C ASN A 53 -14.65 -4.86 14.74
N ALA A 54 -15.40 -3.79 15.00
CA ALA A 54 -16.40 -3.75 16.08
C ALA A 54 -17.53 -4.78 15.84
N GLU A 55 -17.90 -5.00 14.59
CA GLU A 55 -18.97 -5.91 14.18
C GLU A 55 -18.48 -7.34 13.87
N ALA A 56 -17.17 -7.58 13.86
CA ALA A 56 -16.58 -8.83 13.35
C ALA A 56 -17.13 -10.11 13.99
N LYS A 57 -17.60 -10.03 15.25
CA LYS A 57 -18.23 -11.16 15.97
C LYS A 57 -19.59 -11.58 15.38
N ARG A 58 -20.26 -10.68 14.65
CA ARG A 58 -21.58 -10.90 14.03
C ARG A 58 -21.48 -11.43 12.60
N TYR A 59 -20.29 -11.40 12.01
CA TYR A 59 -20.09 -11.84 10.64
C TYR A 59 -20.02 -13.36 10.55
N ALA A 60 -20.60 -13.90 9.49
CA ALA A 60 -20.38 -15.30 9.12
C ALA A 60 -18.92 -15.47 8.73
N LYS A 61 -18.30 -16.57 9.18
CA LYS A 61 -16.89 -16.86 8.92
C LYS A 61 -16.76 -18.03 7.97
N LYS A 62 -15.80 -17.92 7.06
CA LYS A 62 -15.39 -19.01 6.18
C LYS A 62 -13.88 -19.20 6.30
N GLU A 63 -13.48 -20.40 6.70
CA GLU A 63 -12.07 -20.72 6.92
C GLU A 63 -11.53 -21.61 5.81
N ARG A 64 -10.29 -21.37 5.41
CA ARG A 64 -9.55 -22.16 4.44
C ARG A 64 -8.10 -22.28 4.89
N ASP A 65 -7.53 -23.44 4.68
CA ASP A 65 -6.10 -23.61 4.78
C ASP A 65 -5.38 -22.95 3.58
N LEU A 66 -4.16 -22.48 3.81
CA LEU A 66 -3.27 -21.85 2.83
C LEU A 66 -2.05 -22.74 2.52
N SER A 67 -2.18 -24.06 2.56
CA SER A 67 -1.14 -24.98 2.07
C SER A 67 -0.72 -24.60 0.65
N GLY A 68 0.59 -24.56 0.44
CA GLY A 68 1.21 -24.16 -0.83
C GLY A 68 1.32 -22.64 -1.05
N PHE A 69 0.82 -21.80 -0.14
CA PHE A 69 1.06 -20.34 -0.19
C PHE A 69 2.33 -19.92 0.57
N SER A 70 2.85 -20.76 1.46
CA SER A 70 4.16 -20.60 2.11
C SER A 70 4.77 -21.99 2.37
N ALA A 71 6.02 -22.03 2.86
CA ALA A 71 6.69 -23.27 3.23
C ALA A 71 5.92 -24.07 4.30
N GLU A 72 5.37 -23.38 5.30
CA GLU A 72 4.64 -23.97 6.44
C GLU A 72 3.11 -23.84 6.28
N GLY A 73 2.64 -23.35 5.14
CA GLY A 73 1.25 -23.02 4.90
C GLY A 73 0.72 -21.87 5.77
N GLY A 74 -0.57 -21.94 6.09
CA GLY A 74 -1.24 -20.84 6.77
C GLY A 74 -2.74 -21.02 6.88
N THR A 75 -3.41 -20.00 7.39
CA THR A 75 -4.88 -19.98 7.52
C THR A 75 -5.45 -18.73 6.91
N LEU A 76 -6.58 -18.86 6.24
CA LEU A 76 -7.38 -17.77 5.71
C LEU A 76 -8.77 -17.79 6.32
N ILE A 77 -9.17 -16.67 6.92
CA ILE A 77 -10.52 -16.47 7.45
C ILE A 77 -11.17 -15.31 6.70
N GLY A 78 -12.25 -15.59 5.97
CA GLY A 78 -13.13 -14.59 5.38
C GLY A 78 -14.30 -14.26 6.30
N PHE A 79 -14.63 -12.98 6.44
CA PHE A 79 -15.73 -12.47 7.27
C PHE A 79 -16.80 -11.82 6.39
N TYR A 80 -18.02 -12.32 6.49
CA TYR A 80 -19.14 -11.96 5.62
C TYR A 80 -20.29 -11.32 6.39
N SER A 81 -20.81 -10.22 5.85
CA SER A 81 -22.08 -9.61 6.25
C SER A 81 -23.10 -9.92 5.17
N GLY A 82 -23.98 -10.89 5.43
CA GLY A 82 -24.79 -11.50 4.37
C GLY A 82 -23.89 -12.18 3.32
N SER A 83 -24.06 -11.83 2.05
CA SER A 83 -23.21 -12.30 0.94
C SER A 83 -21.95 -11.46 0.73
N GLU A 84 -21.79 -10.33 1.43
CA GLU A 84 -20.69 -9.39 1.20
C GLU A 84 -19.47 -9.73 2.06
N LEU A 85 -18.35 -10.03 1.40
CA LEU A 85 -17.05 -10.18 2.06
C LEU A 85 -16.55 -8.81 2.55
N ARG A 86 -16.44 -8.66 3.87
CA ARG A 86 -16.01 -7.40 4.52
C ARG A 86 -14.53 -7.39 4.84
N LYS A 87 -13.99 -8.55 5.24
CA LYS A 87 -12.63 -8.70 5.73
C LYS A 87 -12.09 -10.08 5.40
N MET A 88 -10.80 -10.16 5.12
CA MET A 88 -10.02 -11.40 5.14
C MET A 88 -8.88 -11.26 6.14
N VAL A 89 -8.54 -12.35 6.82
CA VAL A 89 -7.34 -12.47 7.65
C VAL A 89 -6.56 -13.67 7.14
N ALA A 90 -5.42 -13.42 6.52
CA ALA A 90 -4.47 -14.44 6.12
C ALA A 90 -3.32 -14.47 7.13
N THR A 91 -3.04 -15.64 7.70
CA THR A 91 -1.88 -15.88 8.55
C THR A 91 -0.98 -16.86 7.83
N TYR A 92 0.26 -16.46 7.56
CA TYR A 92 1.29 -17.31 6.97
C TYR A 92 2.28 -17.70 8.07
N TYR A 93 2.48 -19.00 8.26
CA TYR A 93 3.41 -19.51 9.26
C TYR A 93 4.82 -19.65 8.68
N GLY A 94 5.80 -19.61 9.58
CA GLY A 94 7.20 -19.86 9.29
C GLY A 94 7.94 -20.21 10.57
N GLU A 95 9.12 -20.80 10.44
CA GLU A 95 9.91 -21.22 11.60
C GLU A 95 10.33 -20.02 12.47
N SER A 96 10.72 -18.91 11.86
CA SER A 96 11.26 -17.72 12.54
C SER A 96 10.22 -16.65 12.88
N GLY A 97 8.96 -16.88 12.51
CA GLY A 97 7.93 -15.88 12.67
C GLY A 97 6.63 -16.22 11.94
N ARG A 98 5.68 -15.29 11.96
CA ARG A 98 4.48 -15.37 11.14
C ARG A 98 4.09 -13.99 10.63
N THR A 99 3.47 -13.97 9.46
CA THR A 99 2.89 -12.74 8.89
C THR A 99 1.38 -12.84 8.93
N ILE A 100 0.73 -11.80 9.47
CA ILE A 100 -0.72 -11.67 9.51
C ILE A 100 -1.11 -10.50 8.61
N THR A 101 -1.85 -10.78 7.55
CA THR A 101 -2.38 -9.79 6.63
C THR A 101 -3.89 -9.67 6.80
N GLU A 102 -4.35 -8.51 7.25
CA GLU A 102 -5.76 -8.17 7.32
C GLU A 102 -6.15 -7.30 6.14
N LEU A 103 -7.12 -7.76 5.34
CA LEU A 103 -7.56 -7.12 4.11
C LEU A 103 -9.03 -6.71 4.26
N TYR A 104 -9.34 -5.43 4.01
CA TYR A 104 -10.68 -4.87 4.19
C TYR A 104 -11.23 -4.45 2.84
N LEU A 105 -12.46 -4.89 2.58
CA LEU A 105 -13.13 -4.68 1.30
C LEU A 105 -14.40 -3.89 1.51
N ALA A 106 -14.61 -2.87 0.68
CA ALA A 106 -15.88 -2.17 0.54
C ALA A 106 -16.36 -2.32 -0.90
N ASP A 107 -17.63 -2.72 -1.07
CA ASP A 107 -18.25 -2.96 -2.38
C ASP A 107 -17.41 -3.90 -3.27
N GLY A 108 -16.80 -4.91 -2.66
CA GLY A 108 -15.92 -5.88 -3.33
C GLY A 108 -14.52 -5.37 -3.69
N ALA A 109 -14.20 -4.10 -3.43
CA ALA A 109 -12.89 -3.51 -3.71
C ALA A 109 -12.03 -3.41 -2.45
N LEU A 110 -10.73 -3.70 -2.58
CA LEU A 110 -9.75 -3.45 -1.52
C LEU A 110 -9.68 -1.96 -1.19
N ILE A 111 -9.86 -1.61 0.08
CA ILE A 111 -9.72 -0.23 0.57
C ILE A 111 -8.61 -0.09 1.62
N PHE A 112 -8.26 -1.18 2.32
CA PHE A 112 -7.24 -1.15 3.37
C PHE A 112 -6.58 -2.52 3.55
N ALA A 113 -5.26 -2.50 3.75
CA ALA A 113 -4.50 -3.65 4.17
C ALA A 113 -3.62 -3.29 5.39
N LEU A 114 -3.60 -4.19 6.37
CA LEU A 114 -2.68 -4.15 7.51
C LEU A 114 -1.83 -5.42 7.47
N SER A 115 -0.52 -5.26 7.28
CA SER A 115 0.45 -6.36 7.40
C SER A 115 1.12 -6.27 8.77
N THR A 116 1.08 -7.37 9.52
CA THR A 116 1.76 -7.51 10.81
C THR A 116 2.76 -8.64 10.72
N ASP A 117 4.05 -8.31 10.76
CA ASP A 117 5.14 -9.28 10.79
C ASP A 117 5.58 -9.50 12.23
N LEU A 118 5.51 -10.76 12.67
CA LEU A 118 5.89 -11.20 14.01
C LEU A 118 7.15 -12.04 13.91
N ARG A 119 8.22 -11.64 14.61
CA ARG A 119 9.47 -12.42 14.69
C ARG A 119 9.57 -13.12 16.03
N TYR A 120 10.07 -14.35 16.04
CA TYR A 120 10.26 -15.11 17.27
C TYR A 120 11.64 -14.85 17.89
N VAL A 121 11.73 -15.00 19.22
CA VAL A 121 12.99 -14.97 19.98
C VAL A 121 13.86 -16.16 19.55
N ARG A 122 13.24 -17.34 19.44
CA ARG A 122 13.83 -18.53 18.87
C ARG A 122 12.85 -19.22 17.93
N PRO A 123 13.33 -19.87 16.86
CA PRO A 123 12.45 -20.53 15.91
C PRO A 123 11.54 -21.57 16.57
N LEU A 124 10.40 -21.81 15.95
CA LEU A 124 9.55 -22.96 16.25
C LEU A 124 10.37 -24.24 16.00
N GLY A 125 10.28 -25.22 16.90
CA GLY A 125 11.03 -26.48 16.82
C GLY A 125 12.32 -26.53 17.65
N PHE A 126 12.76 -25.41 18.25
CA PHE A 126 13.88 -25.42 19.20
C PHE A 126 13.41 -25.72 20.63
N ASP A 127 14.25 -26.41 21.41
CA ASP A 127 13.95 -26.71 22.81
C ASP A 127 14.04 -25.48 23.72
N GLY A 128 13.06 -25.37 24.64
CA GLY A 128 13.05 -24.45 25.76
C GLY A 128 12.00 -23.34 25.67
N LYS A 129 11.76 -22.70 26.83
CA LYS A 129 10.58 -21.84 27.10
C LYS A 129 10.37 -20.64 26.18
N ASP A 130 11.40 -20.20 25.46
CA ASP A 130 11.33 -19.02 24.58
C ASP A 130 11.09 -19.36 23.10
N ALA A 131 10.95 -20.64 22.73
CA ALA A 131 10.61 -21.05 21.37
C ALA A 131 9.22 -20.54 20.98
N GLY A 132 9.10 -19.91 19.81
CA GLY A 132 7.85 -19.31 19.32
C GLY A 132 7.39 -18.05 20.07
N LYS A 133 8.11 -17.61 21.12
CA LYS A 133 7.82 -16.36 21.82
C LYS A 133 8.12 -15.18 20.91
N ILE A 134 7.24 -14.18 20.88
CA ILE A 134 7.39 -13.00 20.00
C ILE A 134 8.51 -12.09 20.53
N ALA A 135 9.50 -11.82 19.69
CA ALA A 135 10.59 -10.88 19.92
C ALA A 135 10.26 -9.47 19.43
N SER A 136 9.65 -9.36 18.25
CA SER A 136 9.30 -8.08 17.66
C SER A 136 8.05 -8.16 16.81
N THR A 137 7.43 -7.00 16.61
CA THR A 137 6.22 -6.81 15.80
C THR A 137 6.43 -5.59 14.92
N ALA A 138 6.28 -5.74 13.61
CA ALA A 138 6.34 -4.66 12.64
C ALA A 138 4.99 -4.55 11.90
N GLN A 139 4.46 -3.34 11.74
CA GLN A 139 3.14 -3.14 11.14
C GLN A 139 3.16 -2.12 10.01
N SER A 140 2.84 -2.57 8.80
CA SER A 140 2.65 -1.69 7.65
C SER A 140 1.17 -1.52 7.31
N ARG A 141 0.78 -0.29 6.92
CA ARG A 141 -0.60 0.06 6.61
C ARG A 141 -0.72 0.64 5.20
N PHE A 142 -1.65 0.12 4.42
CA PHE A 142 -1.85 0.48 3.03
C PHE A 142 -3.29 0.91 2.80
N TYR A 143 -3.48 2.12 2.27
CA TYR A 143 -4.80 2.71 2.02
C TYR A 143 -5.03 2.82 0.53
N PHE A 144 -6.15 2.29 0.07
CA PHE A 144 -6.50 2.24 -1.35
C PHE A 144 -7.75 3.06 -1.64
N ASN A 145 -7.75 3.73 -2.79
CA ASN A 145 -8.93 4.39 -3.33
C ASN A 145 -9.04 4.03 -4.81
N LYS A 146 -10.16 3.42 -5.20
CA LYS A 146 -10.42 2.98 -6.59
C LYS A 146 -9.25 2.18 -7.20
N GLY A 147 -8.66 1.30 -6.40
CA GLY A 147 -7.54 0.44 -6.82
C GLY A 147 -6.15 1.07 -6.78
N THR A 148 -6.04 2.37 -6.44
CA THR A 148 -4.77 3.08 -6.33
C THR A 148 -4.32 3.18 -4.87
N LEU A 149 -3.05 2.88 -4.59
CA LEU A 149 -2.42 3.10 -3.29
C LEU A 149 -2.28 4.61 -3.04
N ILE A 150 -3.08 5.16 -2.14
CA ILE A 150 -3.10 6.59 -1.82
C ILE A 150 -2.27 6.93 -0.59
N GLN A 151 -2.03 5.97 0.31
CA GLN A 151 -1.12 6.14 1.44
C GLN A 151 -0.52 4.80 1.85
N TRP A 152 0.78 4.83 2.14
CA TRP A 152 1.52 3.72 2.74
C TRP A 152 2.23 4.24 3.99
N LEU A 153 1.96 3.62 5.13
CA LEU A 153 2.73 3.80 6.36
C LEU A 153 3.60 2.56 6.57
N ASP A 154 4.91 2.75 6.73
CA ASP A 154 5.84 1.68 7.06
C ASP A 154 5.68 1.20 8.52
N SER A 155 6.56 0.29 8.95
CA SER A 155 6.59 -0.25 10.31
C SER A 155 6.78 0.79 11.41
N ASP A 156 7.40 1.93 11.09
CA ASP A 156 7.60 3.04 12.02
C ASP A 156 6.41 4.02 12.01
N GLY A 157 5.40 3.76 11.17
CA GLY A 157 4.29 4.67 10.92
C GLY A 157 4.66 5.87 10.04
N LYS A 158 5.83 5.88 9.41
CA LYS A 158 6.26 6.96 8.51
C LYS A 158 5.64 6.77 7.14
N SER A 159 5.31 7.89 6.48
CA SER A 159 4.73 7.84 5.14
C SER A 159 5.78 7.50 4.09
N VAL A 160 5.54 6.45 3.31
CA VAL A 160 6.33 6.09 2.14
C VAL A 160 5.72 6.73 0.90
N ARG A 161 6.56 7.19 -0.05
CA ARG A 161 6.06 7.77 -1.30
C ARG A 161 5.26 6.74 -2.09
N THR A 162 4.10 7.12 -2.59
CA THR A 162 3.19 6.23 -3.32
C THR A 162 3.30 6.31 -4.85
N ASP A 163 4.14 7.20 -5.38
CA ASP A 163 4.37 7.42 -6.82
C ASP A 163 5.54 6.61 -7.41
N GLY A 164 6.31 5.92 -6.57
CA GLY A 164 7.53 5.23 -6.96
C GLY A 164 7.33 3.79 -7.46
N ALA A 165 8.39 3.20 -8.01
CA ALA A 165 8.40 1.79 -8.42
C ALA A 165 8.11 0.84 -7.25
N ALA A 166 8.66 1.11 -6.06
CA ALA A 166 8.40 0.31 -4.85
C ALA A 166 6.91 0.29 -4.48
N ALA A 167 6.25 1.45 -4.48
CA ALA A 167 4.82 1.55 -4.19
C ALA A 167 3.95 0.85 -5.24
N ARG A 168 4.33 0.92 -6.53
CA ARG A 168 3.65 0.19 -7.60
C ARG A 168 3.80 -1.32 -7.44
N GLY A 169 5.00 -1.79 -7.15
CA GLY A 169 5.28 -3.21 -6.90
C GLY A 169 4.47 -3.73 -5.71
N GLU A 170 4.48 -3.00 -4.60
CA GLU A 170 3.77 -3.41 -3.38
C GLU A 170 2.25 -3.35 -3.56
N SER A 171 1.72 -2.32 -4.23
CA SER A 171 0.31 -2.24 -4.62
C SER A 171 -0.11 -3.44 -5.48
N GLN A 172 0.71 -3.81 -6.48
CA GLN A 172 0.42 -4.94 -7.34
C GLN A 172 0.48 -6.28 -6.59
N ARG A 173 1.45 -6.44 -5.69
CA ARG A 173 1.58 -7.62 -4.84
C ARG A 173 0.32 -7.81 -3.98
N ILE A 174 -0.09 -6.78 -3.23
CA ILE A 174 -1.28 -6.83 -2.37
C ILE A 174 -2.55 -7.13 -3.18
N ARG A 175 -2.70 -6.52 -4.37
CA ARG A 175 -3.86 -6.79 -5.23
C ARG A 175 -3.89 -8.23 -5.74
N THR A 176 -2.73 -8.80 -6.04
CA THR A 176 -2.59 -10.21 -6.44
C THR A 176 -2.98 -11.13 -5.28
N ASP A 177 -2.47 -10.86 -4.08
CA ASP A 177 -2.85 -11.59 -2.86
C ASP A 177 -4.36 -11.56 -2.65
N VAL A 178 -5.00 -10.39 -2.77
CA VAL A 178 -6.47 -10.27 -2.63
C VAL A 178 -7.19 -11.17 -3.64
N ALA A 179 -6.77 -11.16 -4.91
CA ALA A 179 -7.41 -11.98 -5.94
C ALA A 179 -7.28 -13.48 -5.64
N ASP A 180 -6.09 -13.92 -5.24
CA ASP A 180 -5.82 -15.32 -4.93
C ASP A 180 -6.57 -15.79 -3.67
N LEU A 181 -6.61 -14.97 -2.62
CA LEU A 181 -7.33 -15.28 -1.38
C LEU A 181 -8.85 -15.30 -1.58
N VAL A 182 -9.40 -14.36 -2.38
CA VAL A 182 -10.81 -14.40 -2.76
C VAL A 182 -11.13 -15.68 -3.55
N ARG A 183 -10.25 -16.08 -4.48
CA ARG A 183 -10.40 -17.36 -5.20
C ARG A 183 -10.39 -18.54 -4.23
N ARG A 184 -9.46 -18.57 -3.28
CA ARG A 184 -9.36 -19.64 -2.26
C ARG A 184 -10.62 -19.74 -1.41
N LEU A 185 -11.21 -18.63 -1.00
CA LEU A 185 -12.49 -18.61 -0.27
C LEU A 185 -13.68 -19.10 -1.10
N ARG A 186 -13.61 -19.10 -2.44
CA ARG A 186 -14.69 -19.59 -3.30
C ARG A 186 -14.64 -21.10 -3.55
N LEU A 187 -13.47 -21.72 -3.40
CA LEU A 187 -13.32 -23.16 -3.58
C LEU A 187 -14.16 -23.95 -2.56
N PRO A 188 -14.69 -25.13 -2.94
CA PRO A 188 -15.27 -26.07 -1.99
C PRO A 188 -14.23 -26.42 -0.90
N PRO A 189 -14.68 -26.78 0.32
CA PRO A 189 -13.74 -27.36 1.28
C PRO A 189 -13.10 -28.62 0.68
N PRO A 190 -11.83 -28.92 1.04
CA PRO A 190 -11.19 -30.16 0.63
C PRO A 190 -11.95 -31.40 1.16
#